data_AF-A0A8T1V8D9-F1
#
_entry.id   AF-A0A8T1V8D9-F1
#
_cell.length_a   1.000
_cell.length_b   1.000
_cell.length_c   1.000
_cell.angle_alpha   90.00
_cell.angle_beta   90.00
_cell.angle_gamma   90.00
#
_symmetry.space_group_name_H-M   'P 1'
#
loop_
_entity.id
_entity.type
_entity.pdbx_description
1 polymer ?
#
loop_
_entity_poly.entity_id
_entity_poly.type
_entity_poly.pdbx_seq_one_letter_code
_entity_poly.pdbx_strand_id
1 'polypeptide(L)'
;MLRLTTRTLTLRPSPRRSPQLSRRTQHFSSSPSPGPPSPTFYDELSQYVKRVVDRKDQLTRYQEHSVFPPSNWTVLNYFLYAQLQLPSKTELDAVEFLNGARFACDRVVRAMHAQELLDFAAGNGPRPEIADEVERMFDPMCFQRQFLPRARRLAVGVTRLELKELDFSGVYLSGVACERTTRANLKTEEKLRAAVKQAIVKKRKTNERPIGMAVPDLSAIKETMASIQTEQGDDSEILERLQLSALFRTTQTVEAVSAKTAERVAVKTDVKTTLRFESLVTEPDDVDWRIVSMNQFGRVVSRTKED
;
A
#
# COMPACT_ATOMS: atom_id res chain seq x y z
N MET A 1 23.38 38.19 -43.48
CA MET A 1 22.90 38.99 -44.61
C MET A 1 22.70 38.07 -45.82
N LEU A 2 21.61 38.30 -46.58
CA LEU A 2 21.15 37.60 -47.80
C LEU A 2 20.35 36.31 -47.57
N ARG A 3 19.18 36.07 -48.17
CA ARG A 3 18.11 36.89 -48.78
C ARG A 3 16.92 35.94 -49.01
N LEU A 4 15.70 36.43 -48.77
CA LEU A 4 14.42 35.76 -49.01
C LEU A 4 14.09 35.71 -50.51
N THR A 5 13.40 34.65 -50.95
CA THR A 5 12.45 34.72 -52.07
C THR A 5 11.25 33.80 -51.85
N THR A 6 10.10 34.45 -51.77
CA THR A 6 8.73 33.96 -51.74
C THR A 6 8.29 33.46 -53.12
N ARG A 7 7.44 32.44 -53.18
CA ARG A 7 6.49 32.27 -54.29
C ARG A 7 5.14 31.74 -53.80
N THR A 8 4.16 32.60 -54.02
CA THR A 8 2.72 32.48 -53.78
C THR A 8 2.06 31.68 -54.91
N LEU A 9 1.11 30.80 -54.60
CA LEU A 9 0.08 30.38 -55.56
C LEU A 9 -1.29 30.34 -54.89
N THR A 10 -2.22 31.04 -55.53
CA THR A 10 -3.60 31.34 -55.12
C THR A 10 -4.61 30.27 -55.54
N LEU A 11 -5.66 30.16 -54.71
CA LEU A 11 -6.88 29.36 -54.82
C LEU A 11 -7.79 29.70 -56.03
N ARG A 12 -8.57 28.70 -56.50
CA ARG A 12 -10.00 28.82 -56.88
C ARG A 12 -10.70 27.42 -56.94
N PRO A 13 -12.06 27.33 -56.87
CA PRO A 13 -12.74 26.38 -55.97
C PRO A 13 -13.87 25.50 -56.59
N SER A 14 -14.44 24.62 -55.73
CA SER A 14 -15.79 24.00 -55.76
C SER A 14 -15.95 22.66 -56.55
N PRO A 15 -16.87 21.71 -56.21
CA PRO A 15 -18.03 21.83 -55.30
C PRO A 15 -18.27 20.70 -54.26
N ARG A 16 -19.15 21.06 -53.33
CA ARG A 16 -19.79 20.28 -52.26
C ARG A 16 -20.44 18.97 -52.73
N ARG A 17 -20.27 17.91 -51.95
CA ARG A 17 -21.25 16.82 -51.79
C ARG A 17 -21.24 16.33 -50.34
N SER A 18 -22.35 16.57 -49.66
CA SER A 18 -22.69 16.02 -48.33
C SER A 18 -23.14 14.57 -48.47
N PRO A 19 -22.74 13.64 -47.58
CA PRO A 19 -23.48 12.41 -47.38
C PRO A 19 -24.52 12.58 -46.27
N GLN A 20 -25.72 12.12 -46.57
CA GLN A 20 -26.90 12.16 -45.72
C GLN A 20 -26.77 11.23 -44.51
N LEU A 21 -27.17 11.72 -43.33
CA LEU A 21 -27.43 10.90 -42.14
C LEU A 21 -28.73 10.13 -42.34
N SER A 22 -28.63 8.83 -42.66
CA SER A 22 -29.76 7.91 -42.55
C SER A 22 -30.06 7.66 -41.06
N ARG A 23 -31.10 8.33 -40.54
CA ARG A 23 -31.75 7.96 -39.28
C ARG A 23 -32.39 6.57 -39.45
N ARG A 24 -31.77 5.54 -38.86
CA ARG A 24 -32.41 4.23 -38.66
C ARG A 24 -33.03 4.22 -37.27
N THR A 25 -34.34 4.36 -37.21
CA THR A 25 -35.13 4.16 -36.00
C THR A 25 -35.01 2.69 -35.60
N GLN A 26 -34.17 2.38 -34.61
CA GLN A 26 -34.14 1.06 -33.99
C GLN A 26 -35.18 1.05 -32.86
N HIS A 27 -36.27 0.31 -33.09
CA HIS A 27 -37.18 -0.08 -32.02
C HIS A 27 -36.50 -1.18 -31.19
N PHE A 28 -36.19 -0.89 -29.93
CA PHE A 28 -35.82 -1.90 -28.95
C PHE A 28 -37.08 -2.36 -28.21
N SER A 29 -37.61 -3.51 -28.58
CA SER A 29 -38.43 -4.34 -27.70
C SER A 29 -37.54 -5.45 -27.17
N SER A 30 -37.17 -5.35 -25.90
CA SER A 30 -36.47 -6.41 -25.18
C SER A 30 -37.45 -7.04 -24.21
N SER A 31 -37.93 -8.25 -24.52
CA SER A 31 -38.55 -9.11 -23.52
C SER A 31 -37.52 -9.41 -22.42
N PRO A 32 -37.91 -9.46 -21.14
CA PRO A 32 -36.98 -9.77 -20.07
C PRO A 32 -36.57 -11.24 -20.18
N SER A 33 -35.37 -11.48 -20.69
CA SER A 33 -34.70 -12.77 -20.48
C SER A 33 -34.41 -12.89 -18.99
N PRO A 34 -34.72 -14.03 -18.34
CA PRO A 34 -34.24 -14.28 -16.99
C PRO A 34 -32.70 -14.18 -17.02
N GLY A 35 -32.15 -13.33 -16.15
CA GLY A 35 -30.71 -13.21 -15.98
C GLY A 35 -30.11 -14.57 -15.59
N PRO A 36 -28.83 -14.82 -15.91
CA PRO A 36 -28.19 -16.07 -15.50
C PRO A 36 -28.28 -16.22 -13.97
N PRO A 37 -28.52 -17.44 -13.46
CA PRO A 37 -28.54 -17.67 -12.03
C PRO A 37 -27.22 -17.22 -11.43
N SER A 38 -27.29 -16.60 -10.25
CA SER A 38 -26.11 -16.27 -9.46
C SER A 38 -25.21 -17.51 -9.34
N PRO A 39 -23.88 -17.39 -9.57
CA PRO A 39 -22.98 -18.54 -9.56
C PRO A 39 -23.10 -19.32 -8.26
N THR A 40 -23.14 -20.65 -8.37
CA THR A 40 -23.25 -21.49 -7.18
C THR A 40 -21.90 -21.58 -6.47
N PHE A 41 -21.90 -21.91 -5.17
CA PHE A 41 -20.66 -22.16 -4.42
C PHE A 41 -19.74 -23.19 -5.11
N TYR A 42 -20.33 -24.19 -5.76
CA TYR A 42 -19.59 -25.20 -6.51
C TYR A 42 -18.92 -24.63 -7.76
N ASP A 43 -19.59 -23.70 -8.45
CA ASP A 43 -19.01 -23.01 -9.60
C ASP A 43 -17.80 -22.17 -9.17
N GLU A 44 -17.93 -21.39 -8.09
CA GLU A 44 -16.82 -20.59 -7.55
C GLU A 44 -15.62 -21.45 -7.13
N LEU A 45 -15.89 -22.56 -6.42
CA LEU A 45 -14.84 -23.48 -6.00
C LEU A 45 -14.16 -24.14 -7.20
N SER A 46 -14.94 -24.55 -8.21
CA SER A 46 -14.40 -25.15 -9.43
C SER A 46 -13.51 -24.18 -10.21
N GLN A 47 -13.92 -22.92 -10.30
CA GLN A 47 -13.14 -21.86 -10.95
C GLN A 47 -11.85 -21.57 -10.17
N TYR A 48 -11.92 -21.52 -8.85
CA TYR A 48 -10.74 -21.37 -8.00
C TYR A 48 -9.74 -22.52 -8.20
N VAL A 49 -10.21 -23.78 -8.12
CA VAL A 49 -9.35 -24.95 -8.35
C VAL A 49 -8.76 -24.93 -9.75
N LYS A 50 -9.55 -24.55 -10.75
CA LYS A 50 -9.07 -24.37 -12.12
C LYS A 50 -7.94 -23.33 -12.20
N ARG A 51 -8.08 -22.16 -11.56
CA ARG A 51 -7.00 -21.15 -11.52
C ARG A 51 -5.72 -21.68 -10.89
N VAL A 52 -5.83 -22.42 -9.79
CA VAL A 52 -4.67 -23.01 -9.09
C VAL A 52 -3.92 -24.00 -9.99
N VAL A 53 -4.66 -24.83 -10.75
CA VAL A 53 -4.08 -25.83 -11.64
C VAL A 53 -3.51 -25.20 -12.92
N ASP A 54 -4.29 -24.33 -13.58
CA ASP A 54 -3.92 -23.70 -14.85
C ASP A 54 -2.67 -22.83 -14.69
N ARG A 55 -2.46 -22.22 -13.51
CA ARG A 55 -1.34 -21.31 -13.23
C ARG A 55 -0.17 -21.97 -12.51
N LYS A 56 -0.09 -23.32 -12.46
CA LYS A 56 0.96 -24.04 -11.74
C LYS A 56 2.39 -23.59 -12.09
N ASP A 57 2.62 -23.13 -13.32
CA ASP A 57 3.95 -22.67 -13.76
C ASP A 57 4.39 -21.40 -13.02
N GLN A 58 3.44 -20.59 -12.51
CA GLN A 58 3.73 -19.47 -11.61
C GLN A 58 4.35 -19.94 -10.30
N LEU A 59 3.93 -21.10 -9.77
CA LEU A 59 4.54 -21.64 -8.55
C LEU A 59 6.02 -21.95 -8.77
N THR A 60 6.37 -22.53 -9.92
CA THR A 60 7.77 -22.78 -10.29
C THR A 60 8.54 -21.48 -10.41
N ARG A 61 8.00 -20.48 -11.13
CA ARG A 61 8.60 -19.14 -11.22
C ARG A 61 8.79 -18.50 -9.84
N TYR A 62 7.81 -18.64 -8.94
CA TYR A 62 7.89 -18.11 -7.57
C TYR A 62 8.98 -18.79 -6.75
N GLN A 63 9.22 -20.09 -6.95
CA GLN A 63 10.34 -20.80 -6.33
C GLN A 63 11.68 -20.32 -6.87
N GLU A 64 11.82 -20.18 -8.20
CA GLU A 64 13.04 -19.68 -8.86
C GLU A 64 13.40 -18.27 -8.39
N HIS A 65 12.40 -17.39 -8.27
CA HIS A 65 12.58 -16.02 -7.80
C HIS A 65 12.62 -15.89 -6.27
N SER A 66 12.65 -17.00 -5.52
CA SER A 66 12.70 -16.99 -4.05
C SER A 66 11.58 -16.15 -3.42
N VAL A 67 10.38 -16.17 -4.00
CA VAL A 67 9.21 -15.41 -3.51
C VAL A 67 8.86 -15.84 -2.09
N PHE A 68 9.02 -17.12 -1.75
CA PHE A 68 8.71 -17.61 -0.40
C PHE A 68 9.96 -17.70 0.47
N PRO A 69 9.82 -17.49 1.80
CA PRO A 69 10.95 -17.62 2.73
C PRO A 69 11.61 -19.01 2.62
N PRO A 70 12.95 -19.10 2.60
CA PRO A 70 13.64 -20.40 2.51
C PRO A 70 13.43 -21.29 3.74
N SER A 71 12.97 -20.71 4.85
CA SER A 71 12.62 -21.45 6.07
C SER A 71 11.22 -22.07 6.03
N ASN A 72 10.39 -21.72 5.05
CA ASN A 72 9.03 -22.26 4.96
C ASN A 72 9.05 -23.68 4.42
N TRP A 73 8.12 -24.49 4.90
CA TRP A 73 7.87 -25.81 4.33
C TRP A 73 7.18 -25.67 2.97
N THR A 74 7.43 -26.60 2.05
CA THR A 74 6.84 -26.61 0.70
C THR A 74 5.32 -26.52 0.71
N VAL A 75 4.66 -27.18 1.66
CA VAL A 75 3.20 -27.13 1.82
C VAL A 75 2.71 -25.72 2.17
N LEU A 76 3.45 -24.99 3.01
CA LEU A 76 3.11 -23.60 3.33
C LEU A 76 3.30 -22.69 2.10
N ASN A 77 4.34 -22.92 1.30
CA ASN A 77 4.56 -22.18 0.06
C ASN A 77 3.44 -22.44 -0.95
N TYR A 78 3.02 -23.69 -1.08
CA TYR A 78 1.86 -24.05 -1.92
C TYR A 78 0.57 -23.40 -1.41
N PHE A 79 0.36 -23.36 -0.09
CA PHE A 79 -0.80 -22.69 0.50
C PHE A 79 -0.81 -21.18 0.19
N LEU A 80 0.32 -20.49 0.37
CA LEU A 80 0.45 -19.07 0.01
C LEU A 80 0.20 -18.84 -1.49
N TYR A 81 0.75 -19.70 -2.34
CA TYR A 81 0.47 -19.67 -3.78
C TYR A 81 -1.02 -19.85 -4.09
N ALA A 82 -1.68 -20.84 -3.49
CA ALA A 82 -3.09 -21.11 -3.70
C ALA A 82 -3.95 -19.92 -3.24
N GLN A 83 -3.62 -19.30 -2.11
CA GLN A 83 -4.31 -18.10 -1.62
C GLN A 83 -4.18 -16.90 -2.56
N LEU A 84 -3.08 -16.76 -3.31
CA LEU A 84 -2.96 -15.70 -4.33
C LEU A 84 -3.95 -15.88 -5.49
N GLN A 85 -4.53 -17.08 -5.66
CA GLN A 85 -5.51 -17.39 -6.70
C GLN A 85 -6.96 -17.17 -6.24
N LEU A 86 -7.16 -16.74 -4.98
CA LEU A 86 -8.49 -16.47 -4.42
C LEU A 86 -9.23 -15.33 -5.14
N PRO A 87 -8.59 -14.18 -5.47
CA PRO A 87 -9.25 -13.13 -6.23
C PRO A 87 -9.84 -13.68 -7.52
N SER A 88 -11.06 -13.26 -7.82
CA SER A 88 -11.88 -13.90 -8.85
C SER A 88 -11.57 -13.37 -10.24
N LYS A 89 -11.27 -12.07 -10.35
CA LYS A 89 -10.99 -11.40 -11.64
C LYS A 89 -9.54 -10.91 -11.75
N THR A 90 -8.92 -10.54 -10.64
CA THR A 90 -7.57 -9.97 -10.63
C THR A 90 -6.52 -11.05 -10.49
N GLU A 91 -5.53 -11.04 -11.37
CA GLU A 91 -4.35 -11.89 -11.27
C GLU A 91 -3.20 -11.08 -10.69
N LEU A 92 -2.50 -11.66 -9.71
CA LEU A 92 -1.40 -11.00 -9.03
C LEU A 92 -0.08 -11.73 -9.26
N ASP A 93 0.90 -11.00 -9.77
CA ASP A 93 2.27 -11.46 -9.85
C ASP A 93 2.99 -11.15 -8.52
N ALA A 94 3.29 -12.18 -7.75
CA ALA A 94 3.98 -12.04 -6.48
C ALA A 94 5.41 -11.50 -6.64
N VAL A 95 6.08 -11.75 -7.76
CA VAL A 95 7.42 -11.22 -8.04
C VAL A 95 7.35 -9.70 -8.24
N GLU A 96 6.40 -9.24 -9.04
CA GLU A 96 6.16 -7.81 -9.27
C GLU A 96 5.77 -7.11 -7.97
N PHE A 97 4.82 -7.69 -7.22
CA PHE A 97 4.43 -7.18 -5.91
C PHE A 97 5.62 -7.05 -4.96
N LEU A 98 6.48 -8.07 -4.84
CA LEU A 98 7.64 -8.01 -3.93
C LEU A 98 8.69 -6.99 -4.38
N ASN A 99 8.83 -6.74 -5.68
CA ASN A 99 9.69 -5.66 -6.19
C ASN A 99 9.16 -4.28 -5.76
N GLY A 100 7.85 -4.04 -5.93
CA GLY A 100 7.20 -2.82 -5.43
C GLY A 100 7.29 -2.69 -3.91
N ALA A 101 7.08 -3.79 -3.18
CA ALA A 101 7.16 -3.83 -1.73
C ALA A 101 8.59 -3.55 -1.23
N ARG A 102 9.62 -4.01 -1.95
CA ARG A 102 11.03 -3.69 -1.66
C ARG A 102 11.29 -2.20 -1.80
N PHE A 103 10.84 -1.58 -2.88
CA PHE A 103 10.95 -0.14 -3.08
C PHE A 103 10.26 0.64 -1.96
N ALA A 104 9.04 0.21 -1.59
CA ALA A 104 8.31 0.81 -0.49
C ALA A 104 9.07 0.67 0.85
N CYS A 105 9.62 -0.51 1.15
CA CYS A 105 10.40 -0.74 2.36
C CYS A 105 11.67 0.12 2.40
N ASP A 106 12.40 0.25 1.29
CA ASP A 106 13.59 1.11 1.20
C ASP A 106 13.23 2.56 1.54
N ARG A 107 12.17 3.10 0.91
CA ARG A 107 11.69 4.45 1.17
C ARG A 107 11.31 4.66 2.63
N VAL A 108 10.58 3.70 3.22
CA VAL A 108 10.15 3.74 4.62
C VAL A 108 11.35 3.72 5.58
N VAL A 109 12.32 2.85 5.35
CA VAL A 109 13.51 2.75 6.21
C VAL A 109 14.37 4.01 6.10
N ARG A 110 14.60 4.54 4.89
CA ARG A 110 15.36 5.78 4.70
C ARG A 110 14.67 6.97 5.35
N ALA A 111 13.37 7.11 5.15
CA ALA A 111 12.62 8.19 5.78
C ALA A 111 12.66 8.11 7.31
N MET A 112 12.57 6.90 7.87
CA MET A 112 12.68 6.69 9.32
C MET A 112 14.02 7.16 9.92
N HIS A 113 15.08 7.27 9.09
CA HIS A 113 16.40 7.78 9.48
C HIS A 113 16.68 9.20 8.96
N ALA A 114 15.70 9.87 8.34
CA ALA A 114 15.86 11.26 7.90
C ALA A 114 15.74 12.19 9.12
N GLN A 115 16.74 13.06 9.31
CA GLN A 115 16.83 13.93 10.48
C GLN A 115 15.58 14.81 10.67
N GLU A 116 15.07 15.40 9.58
CA GLU A 116 13.86 16.24 9.62
C GLU A 116 12.61 15.47 10.10
N LEU A 117 12.49 14.19 9.74
CA LEU A 117 11.39 13.34 10.18
C LEU A 117 11.57 12.93 11.64
N LEU A 118 12.81 12.66 12.07
CA LEU A 118 13.13 12.37 13.46
C LEU A 118 12.79 13.57 14.36
N ASP A 119 13.16 14.78 13.95
CA ASP A 119 12.87 16.02 14.67
C ASP A 119 11.35 16.25 14.75
N PHE A 120 10.64 16.07 13.64
CA PHE A 120 9.17 16.11 13.63
C PHE A 120 8.54 15.06 14.55
N ALA A 121 8.98 13.81 14.49
CA ALA A 121 8.45 12.71 15.30
C ALA A 121 8.76 12.90 16.80
N ALA A 122 9.86 13.57 17.14
CA ALA A 122 10.21 13.97 18.49
C ALA A 122 9.42 15.20 19.00
N GLY A 123 8.77 15.95 18.10
CA GLY A 123 8.07 17.19 18.42
C GLY A 123 8.99 18.43 18.46
N ASN A 124 10.18 18.32 17.88
CA ASN A 124 11.21 19.37 17.87
C ASN A 124 11.22 20.18 16.57
N GLY A 125 10.43 19.80 15.56
CA GLY A 125 10.40 20.45 14.25
C GLY A 125 9.01 20.47 13.62
N PRO A 126 8.83 21.30 12.57
CA PRO A 126 7.61 21.29 11.77
C PRO A 126 7.49 19.97 11.00
N ARG A 127 6.32 19.73 10.40
CA ARG A 127 6.09 18.57 9.56
C ARG A 127 6.84 18.70 8.21
N PRO A 128 7.79 17.80 7.89
CA PRO A 128 8.54 17.88 6.63
C PRO A 128 7.78 17.21 5.47
N GLU A 129 8.17 17.53 4.23
CA GLU A 129 7.57 16.95 3.01
C GLU A 129 7.69 15.42 2.97
N ILE A 130 8.81 14.86 3.44
CA ILE A 130 9.01 13.42 3.52
C ILE A 130 7.96 12.74 4.43
N ALA A 131 7.41 13.45 5.41
CA ALA A 131 6.33 12.92 6.25
C ALA A 131 5.03 12.75 5.45
N ASP A 132 4.73 13.68 4.54
CA ASP A 132 3.54 13.62 3.68
C ASP A 132 3.67 12.55 2.60
N GLU A 133 4.88 12.40 2.04
CA GLU A 133 5.17 11.34 1.08
C GLU A 133 5.04 9.95 1.69
N VAL A 134 5.63 9.74 2.86
CA VAL A 134 5.55 8.45 3.53
C VAL A 134 4.14 8.21 4.06
N GLU A 135 3.44 9.21 4.64
CA GLU A 135 2.06 9.01 5.10
C GLU A 135 1.12 8.54 3.98
N ARG A 136 1.34 8.99 2.73
CA ARG A 136 0.57 8.51 1.56
C ARG A 136 0.71 7.01 1.30
N MET A 137 1.82 6.40 1.69
CA MET A 137 2.06 4.96 1.51
C MET A 137 1.37 4.10 2.58
N PHE A 138 0.88 4.72 3.66
CA PHE A 138 0.33 4.01 4.82
C PHE A 138 -1.17 4.24 4.96
N ASP A 139 -1.85 3.27 5.58
CA ASP A 139 -3.09 3.57 6.28
C ASP A 139 -2.81 4.63 7.37
N PRO A 140 -3.68 5.66 7.52
CA PRO A 140 -3.46 6.73 8.49
C PRO A 140 -3.17 6.25 9.91
N MET A 141 -3.83 5.17 10.36
CA MET A 141 -3.60 4.65 11.70
C MET A 141 -2.27 3.92 11.84
N CYS A 142 -1.84 3.21 10.80
CA CYS A 142 -0.52 2.61 10.78
C CYS A 142 0.58 3.67 10.83
N PHE A 143 0.48 4.74 10.04
CA PHE A 143 1.46 5.83 10.07
C PHE A 143 1.59 6.44 11.48
N GLN A 144 0.45 6.73 12.12
CA GLN A 144 0.39 7.44 13.40
C GLN A 144 0.77 6.56 14.60
N ARG A 145 0.34 5.29 14.61
CA ARG A 145 0.54 4.40 15.77
C ARG A 145 1.76 3.49 15.67
N GLN A 146 2.26 3.25 14.47
CA GLN A 146 3.32 2.26 14.24
C GLN A 146 4.59 2.91 13.67
N PHE A 147 4.47 3.76 12.65
CA PHE A 147 5.62 4.36 12.00
C PHE A 147 6.23 5.51 12.83
N LEU A 148 5.46 6.56 13.15
CA LEU A 148 5.98 7.73 13.89
C LEU A 148 6.56 7.36 15.27
N PRO A 149 5.94 6.49 16.08
CA PRO A 149 6.53 6.09 17.35
C PRO A 149 7.86 5.33 17.20
N ARG A 150 8.08 4.63 16.08
CA ARG A 150 9.36 3.99 15.77
C ARG A 150 10.42 5.01 15.42
N ALA A 151 10.12 5.94 14.52
CA ALA A 151 11.01 7.05 14.18
C ALA A 151 11.40 7.84 15.44
N ARG A 152 10.42 8.20 16.28
CA ARG A 152 10.68 8.89 17.56
C ARG A 152 11.63 8.12 18.48
N ARG A 153 11.50 6.79 18.57
CA ARG A 153 12.39 5.96 19.41
C ARG A 153 13.84 5.98 18.93
N LEU A 154 14.07 6.06 17.62
CA LEU A 154 15.42 6.16 17.06
C LEU A 154 16.12 7.48 17.42
N ALA A 155 15.35 8.56 17.58
CA ALA A 155 15.88 9.87 17.99
C ALA A 155 16.25 9.95 19.50
N VAL A 156 15.83 8.99 20.32
CA VAL A 156 16.03 9.06 21.78
C VAL A 156 17.51 8.97 22.13
N GLY A 157 18.04 10.02 22.74
CA GLY A 157 19.43 10.07 23.22
C GLY A 157 20.47 10.32 22.13
N VAL A 158 20.03 10.68 20.92
CA VAL A 158 20.87 10.90 19.75
C VAL A 158 20.64 12.33 19.23
N THR A 159 21.71 13.06 18.93
CA THR A 159 21.63 14.41 18.30
C THR A 159 21.59 14.36 16.79
N ARG A 160 22.29 13.37 16.20
CA ARG A 160 22.29 13.13 14.76
C ARG A 160 22.27 11.64 14.48
N LEU A 161 21.37 11.22 13.59
CA LEU A 161 21.26 9.84 13.13
C LEU A 161 21.34 9.81 11.60
N GLU A 162 22.15 8.93 11.04
CA GLU A 162 22.31 8.82 9.59
C GLU A 162 22.41 7.35 9.17
N LEU A 163 21.55 6.94 8.24
CA LEU A 163 21.62 5.63 7.61
C LEU A 163 22.68 5.66 6.50
N LYS A 164 23.80 4.97 6.70
CA LYS A 164 24.90 4.90 5.73
C LYS A 164 24.70 3.82 4.69
N GLU A 165 24.27 2.64 5.14
CA GLU A 165 24.10 1.48 4.29
C GLU A 165 22.77 0.78 4.60
N LEU A 166 22.10 0.30 3.55
CA LEU A 166 20.88 -0.49 3.63
C LEU A 166 20.91 -1.54 2.55
N ASP A 167 21.18 -2.78 2.95
CA ASP A 167 21.24 -3.91 2.04
C ASP A 167 20.09 -4.86 2.31
N PHE A 168 19.45 -5.33 1.24
CA PHE A 168 18.40 -6.35 1.31
C PHE A 168 19.02 -7.72 1.06
N SER A 169 19.04 -8.57 2.09
CA SER A 169 19.47 -9.97 2.01
C SER A 169 18.32 -10.93 1.68
N GLY A 170 17.07 -10.44 1.68
CA GLY A 170 15.94 -11.21 1.20
C GLY A 170 14.62 -10.44 1.28
N VAL A 171 13.73 -10.73 0.34
CA VAL A 171 12.39 -10.15 0.24
C VAL A 171 11.43 -11.28 -0.08
N TYR A 172 10.48 -11.52 0.81
CA TYR A 172 9.65 -12.72 0.75
C TYR A 172 8.18 -12.43 1.00
N LEU A 173 7.28 -13.14 0.33
CA LEU A 173 5.87 -13.20 0.66
C LEU A 173 5.68 -14.17 1.84
N SER A 174 5.22 -13.62 2.95
CA SER A 174 5.09 -14.31 4.25
C SER A 174 3.65 -14.54 4.69
N GLY A 175 2.67 -13.96 4.00
CA GLY A 175 1.25 -14.13 4.30
C GLY A 175 0.35 -13.56 3.21
N VAL A 176 -0.77 -14.24 2.99
CA VAL A 176 -1.83 -13.85 2.06
C VAL A 176 -3.18 -14.03 2.76
N ALA A 177 -4.05 -13.03 2.66
CA ALA A 177 -5.43 -13.14 3.15
C ALA A 177 -6.36 -12.42 2.19
N CYS A 178 -7.39 -13.11 1.72
CA CYS A 178 -8.44 -12.54 0.89
C CYS A 178 -9.74 -12.51 1.69
N GLU A 179 -10.34 -11.34 1.78
CA GLU A 179 -11.62 -11.11 2.44
C GLU A 179 -12.64 -10.64 1.41
N ARG A 180 -13.88 -11.12 1.53
CA ARG A 180 -15.01 -10.66 0.73
C ARG A 180 -15.90 -9.81 1.62
N THR A 181 -16.08 -8.55 1.28
CA THR A 181 -16.85 -7.58 2.06
C THR A 181 -17.84 -6.85 1.18
N THR A 182 -18.92 -6.31 1.74
CA THR A 182 -19.91 -5.55 0.97
C THR A 182 -19.45 -4.11 0.75
N ARG A 183 -19.95 -3.45 -0.30
CA ARG A 183 -19.70 -2.00 -0.51
C ARG A 183 -20.20 -1.17 0.68
N ALA A 184 -21.29 -1.58 1.32
CA ALA A 184 -21.81 -0.93 2.53
C ALA A 184 -20.80 -0.98 3.70
N ASN A 185 -20.21 -2.16 3.94
CA ASN A 185 -19.19 -2.33 4.97
C ASN A 185 -17.93 -1.50 4.65
N LEU A 186 -17.50 -1.49 3.39
CA LEU A 186 -16.36 -0.68 2.95
C LEU A 186 -16.61 0.83 3.17
N LYS A 187 -17.77 1.36 2.73
CA LYS A 187 -18.14 2.77 2.96
C LYS A 187 -18.15 3.11 4.46
N THR A 188 -18.61 2.19 5.29
CA THR A 188 -18.61 2.33 6.76
C THR A 188 -17.19 2.44 7.31
N GLU A 189 -16.29 1.55 6.88
CA GLU A 189 -14.88 1.59 7.26
C GLU A 189 -14.18 2.85 6.76
N GLU A 190 -14.46 3.31 5.54
CA GLU A 190 -13.89 4.53 4.98
C GLU A 190 -14.33 5.77 5.76
N LYS A 191 -15.63 5.87 6.10
CA LYS A 191 -16.16 6.93 6.97
C LYS A 191 -15.46 6.92 8.33
N LEU A 192 -15.28 5.73 8.92
CA LEU A 192 -14.55 5.57 10.17
C LEU A 192 -13.09 6.04 10.05
N ARG A 193 -12.39 5.65 8.99
CA ARG A 193 -11.01 6.07 8.73
C ARG A 193 -10.90 7.58 8.52
N ALA A 194 -11.84 8.19 7.80
CA ALA A 194 -11.90 9.63 7.59
C ALA A 194 -12.11 10.38 8.93
N ALA A 195 -13.04 9.92 9.76
CA ALA A 195 -13.29 10.48 11.08
C ALA A 195 -12.05 10.37 12.00
N VAL A 196 -11.39 9.21 11.99
CA VAL A 196 -10.15 8.98 12.73
C VAL A 196 -9.02 9.90 12.24
N LYS A 197 -8.87 10.07 10.92
CA LYS A 197 -7.89 11.01 10.33
C LYS A 197 -8.18 12.45 10.80
N GLN A 198 -9.44 12.88 10.78
CA GLN A 198 -9.83 14.21 11.27
C GLN A 198 -9.56 14.37 12.77
N ALA A 199 -9.86 13.36 13.60
CA ALA A 199 -9.57 13.39 15.03
C ALA A 199 -8.07 13.51 15.31
N ILE A 200 -7.22 12.81 14.55
CA ILE A 200 -5.76 12.92 14.65
C ILE A 200 -5.29 14.32 14.29
N VAL A 201 -5.81 14.91 13.19
CA VAL A 201 -5.48 16.28 12.79
C VAL A 201 -5.91 17.30 13.85
N LYS A 202 -7.11 17.14 14.43
CA LYS A 202 -7.62 18.00 15.49
C LYS A 202 -6.72 17.95 16.72
N LYS A 203 -6.41 16.74 17.22
CA LYS A 203 -5.54 16.53 18.39
C LYS A 203 -4.14 17.14 18.21
N ARG A 204 -3.59 17.09 16.99
CA ARG A 204 -2.32 17.74 16.65
C ARG A 204 -2.39 19.27 16.73
N LYS A 205 -3.49 19.89 16.30
CA LYS A 205 -3.67 21.35 16.38
C LYS A 205 -3.86 21.87 17.81
N THR A 206 -4.36 21.03 18.73
CA THR A 206 -4.64 21.45 20.12
C THR A 206 -3.42 21.38 21.05
N ASN A 207 -2.24 20.94 20.56
CA ASN A 207 -0.98 20.92 21.32
C ASN A 207 -1.02 20.16 22.67
N GLU A 208 -1.98 19.25 22.85
CA GLU A 208 -2.03 18.39 24.03
C GLU A 208 -0.93 17.32 23.94
N ARG A 209 0.05 17.40 24.86
CA ARG A 209 1.17 16.46 24.96
C ARG A 209 0.63 15.02 25.12
N PRO A 210 1.15 14.02 24.37
CA PRO A 210 0.71 12.65 24.55
C PRO A 210 1.43 12.04 25.75
N ILE A 211 0.84 12.18 26.95
CA ILE A 211 1.10 11.27 28.04
C ILE A 211 0.06 10.15 27.91
N GLY A 212 0.51 8.97 27.53
CA GLY A 212 -0.29 7.74 27.54
C GLY A 212 -1.05 7.46 26.24
N MET A 213 -1.35 6.17 26.06
CA MET A 213 -2.13 5.58 24.96
C MET A 213 -3.60 6.03 25.00
N ALA A 214 -3.85 7.34 24.91
CA ALA A 214 -5.20 7.86 24.83
C ALA A 214 -5.74 7.61 23.42
N VAL A 215 -6.64 6.63 23.33
CA VAL A 215 -7.55 6.39 22.21
C VAL A 215 -8.13 7.75 21.76
N PRO A 216 -8.15 8.08 20.45
CA PRO A 216 -8.79 9.29 19.99
C PRO A 216 -10.23 9.33 20.50
N ASP A 217 -10.71 10.54 20.82
CA ASP A 217 -12.04 10.80 21.38
C ASP A 217 -13.12 9.97 20.66
N LEU A 218 -13.58 8.90 21.34
CA LEU A 218 -14.49 7.92 20.79
C LEU A 218 -15.90 8.49 20.59
N SER A 219 -16.20 9.68 21.14
CA SER A 219 -17.51 10.33 21.02
C SER A 219 -17.81 10.74 19.57
N ALA A 220 -16.88 11.42 18.91
CA ALA A 220 -17.00 11.80 17.49
C ALA A 220 -17.05 10.57 16.56
N ILE A 221 -16.33 9.50 16.93
CA ILE A 221 -16.36 8.22 16.20
C ILE A 221 -17.73 7.54 16.38
N LYS A 222 -18.27 7.51 17.59
CA LYS A 222 -19.62 6.98 17.89
C LYS A 222 -20.72 7.74 17.18
N GLU A 223 -20.63 9.07 17.15
CA GLU A 223 -21.60 9.93 16.48
C GLU A 223 -21.54 9.75 14.95
N THR A 224 -20.34 9.62 14.39
CA THR A 224 -20.16 9.27 12.98
C THR A 224 -20.78 7.91 12.68
N MET A 225 -20.53 6.88 13.52
CA MET A 225 -21.13 5.55 13.36
C MET A 225 -22.67 5.56 13.43
N ALA A 226 -23.25 6.41 14.29
CA ALA A 226 -24.71 6.54 14.41
C ALA A 226 -25.35 7.25 13.20
N SER A 227 -24.59 8.04 12.43
CA SER A 227 -25.08 8.80 11.26
C SER A 227 -24.89 8.08 9.92
N ILE A 228 -24.35 6.86 9.90
CA ILE A 228 -24.11 6.14 8.64
C ILE A 228 -25.45 5.56 8.15
N GLN A 229 -26.07 6.24 7.17
CA GLN A 229 -27.15 5.68 6.38
C GLN A 229 -26.57 4.77 5.29
N THR A 230 -27.07 3.54 5.21
CA THR A 230 -26.75 2.58 4.13
C THR A 230 -27.66 2.86 2.94
N GLU A 231 -27.07 3.02 1.75
CA GLU A 231 -27.83 3.23 0.51
C GLU A 231 -28.40 1.89 0.00
N GLN A 232 -29.63 1.89 -0.53
CA GLN A 232 -30.23 0.67 -1.12
C GLN A 232 -29.40 0.18 -2.32
N GLY A 233 -28.83 -1.02 -2.21
CA GLY A 233 -28.04 -1.68 -3.27
C GLY A 233 -26.58 -1.98 -2.89
N ASP A 234 -26.04 -1.29 -1.89
CA ASP A 234 -24.64 -1.47 -1.44
C ASP A 234 -24.39 -2.83 -0.74
N ASP A 235 -25.44 -3.47 -0.22
CA ASP A 235 -25.32 -4.75 0.49
C ASP A 235 -25.16 -5.95 -0.46
N SER A 236 -25.54 -5.79 -1.73
CA SER A 236 -25.45 -6.86 -2.74
C SER A 236 -24.11 -6.89 -3.48
N GLU A 237 -23.38 -5.77 -3.52
CA GLU A 237 -22.10 -5.70 -4.21
C GLU A 237 -20.98 -6.22 -3.31
N ILE A 238 -20.40 -7.35 -3.70
CA ILE A 238 -19.29 -7.99 -3.00
C ILE A 238 -17.98 -7.48 -3.60
N LEU A 239 -17.12 -6.97 -2.73
CA LEU A 239 -15.77 -6.51 -3.04
C LEU A 239 -14.75 -7.48 -2.45
N GLU A 240 -13.69 -7.74 -3.20
CA GLU A 240 -12.57 -8.58 -2.79
C GLU A 240 -11.43 -7.68 -2.27
N ARG A 241 -11.06 -7.88 -1.01
CA ARG A 241 -9.94 -7.20 -0.35
C ARG A 241 -8.81 -8.19 -0.15
N LEU A 242 -7.62 -7.85 -0.63
CA LEU A 242 -6.45 -8.68 -0.44
C LEU A 242 -5.43 -8.02 0.47
N GLN A 243 -4.91 -8.80 1.40
CA GLN A 243 -3.80 -8.43 2.25
C GLN A 243 -2.59 -9.32 1.98
N LEU A 244 -1.45 -8.69 1.71
CA LEU A 244 -0.18 -9.36 1.45
C LEU A 244 0.86 -8.93 2.49
N SER A 245 1.52 -9.88 3.14
CA SER A 245 2.57 -9.60 4.12
C SER A 245 3.94 -9.87 3.52
N ALA A 246 4.73 -8.82 3.29
CA ALA A 246 6.11 -8.93 2.82
C ALA A 246 7.09 -8.91 4.00
N LEU A 247 7.99 -9.89 4.03
CA LEU A 247 9.10 -10.01 4.97
C LEU A 247 10.40 -9.58 4.29
N PHE A 248 11.02 -8.55 4.84
CA PHE A 248 12.31 -8.03 4.41
C PHE A 248 13.37 -8.44 5.43
N ARG A 249 14.47 -9.00 4.95
CA ARG A 249 15.70 -9.15 5.72
C ARG A 249 16.67 -8.11 5.20
N THR A 250 17.09 -7.22 6.10
CA THR A 250 17.99 -6.13 5.78
C THR A 250 19.17 -6.09 6.73
N THR A 251 20.32 -5.67 6.24
CA THR A 251 21.45 -5.27 7.06
C THR A 251 21.59 -3.75 6.94
N GLN A 252 21.66 -3.07 8.08
CA GLN A 252 21.64 -1.62 8.17
C GLN A 252 22.88 -1.14 8.91
N THR A 253 23.60 -0.18 8.34
CA THR A 253 24.69 0.53 9.02
C THR A 253 24.21 1.94 9.33
N VAL A 254 24.08 2.26 10.60
CA VAL A 254 23.58 3.56 11.08
C VAL A 254 24.65 4.22 11.93
N GLU A 255 24.97 5.47 11.60
CA GLU A 255 25.80 6.33 12.43
C GLU A 255 24.92 7.16 13.36
N ALA A 256 25.28 7.19 14.64
CA ALA A 256 24.61 7.96 15.66
C ALA A 256 25.62 8.82 16.42
N VAL A 257 25.25 10.08 16.68
CA VAL A 257 25.99 10.97 17.59
C VAL A 257 25.24 11.06 18.91
N SER A 258 25.91 10.70 20.00
CA SER A 258 25.34 10.72 21.34
C SER A 258 25.02 12.15 21.79
N ALA A 259 23.80 12.37 22.30
CA ALA A 259 23.41 13.65 22.85
C ALA A 259 24.15 14.00 24.16
N LYS A 260 24.66 13.00 24.88
CA LYS A 260 25.30 13.19 26.19
C LYS A 260 26.80 13.37 26.10
N THR A 261 27.44 12.64 25.18
CA THR A 261 28.90 12.52 25.13
C THR A 261 29.50 13.08 23.85
N ALA A 262 28.67 13.46 22.87
CA ALA A 262 29.08 13.82 21.51
C ALA A 262 29.87 12.73 20.76
N GLU A 263 30.03 11.54 21.35
CA GLU A 263 30.68 10.39 20.71
C GLU A 263 29.90 9.97 19.47
N ARG A 264 30.63 9.67 18.40
CA ARG A 264 30.09 9.07 17.19
C ARG A 264 30.25 7.56 17.24
N VAL A 265 29.17 6.87 16.89
CA VAL A 265 29.11 5.42 16.89
C VAL A 265 28.46 4.94 15.60
N ALA A 266 29.13 4.07 14.88
CA ALA A 266 28.54 3.29 13.80
C ALA A 266 28.02 1.96 14.35
N VAL A 267 26.75 1.65 14.07
CA VAL A 267 26.09 0.41 14.50
C VAL A 267 25.61 -0.35 13.26
N LYS A 268 26.09 -1.57 13.12
CA LYS A 268 25.60 -2.50 12.09
C LYS A 268 24.56 -3.42 12.72
N THR A 269 23.37 -3.49 12.11
CA THR A 269 22.22 -4.24 12.63
C THR A 269 21.59 -5.09 11.53
N ASP A 270 21.31 -6.35 11.84
CA ASP A 270 20.46 -7.19 11.00
C ASP A 270 19.01 -7.03 11.45
N VAL A 271 18.15 -6.64 10.52
CA VAL A 271 16.78 -6.24 10.78
C VAL A 271 15.82 -7.06 9.94
N LYS A 272 14.85 -7.68 10.60
CA LYS A 272 13.66 -8.26 9.98
C LYS A 272 12.53 -7.25 10.04
N THR A 273 12.04 -6.82 8.88
CA THR A 273 10.89 -5.93 8.76
C THR A 273 9.76 -6.70 8.11
N THR A 274 8.55 -6.66 8.67
CA THR A 274 7.34 -7.16 8.03
C THR A 274 6.42 -5.98 7.74
N LEU A 275 6.08 -5.78 6.47
CA LEU A 275 5.05 -4.83 6.05
C LEU A 275 3.84 -5.61 5.54
N ARG A 276 2.65 -5.26 6.03
CA ARG A 276 1.39 -5.76 5.48
C ARG A 276 0.80 -4.70 4.58
N PHE A 277 0.55 -5.08 3.34
CA PHE A 277 -0.10 -4.28 2.33
C PHE A 277 -1.55 -4.72 2.19
N GLU A 278 -2.45 -3.79 1.90
CA GLU A 278 -3.86 -4.03 1.64
C GLU A 278 -4.26 -3.31 0.35
N SER A 279 -5.09 -3.96 -0.47
CA SER A 279 -5.71 -3.37 -1.65
C SER A 279 -7.08 -3.98 -1.93
N LEU A 280 -7.91 -3.26 -2.69
CA LEU A 280 -9.10 -3.84 -3.30
C LEU A 280 -8.67 -4.47 -4.63
N VAL A 281 -9.12 -5.70 -4.88
CA VAL A 281 -8.71 -6.50 -6.03
C VAL A 281 -9.91 -7.08 -6.77
N THR A 282 -11.10 -6.52 -6.56
CA THR A 282 -12.32 -6.93 -7.28
C THR A 282 -12.14 -6.75 -8.78
N GLU A 283 -11.64 -5.58 -9.19
CA GLU A 283 -11.24 -5.29 -10.57
C GLU A 283 -9.73 -4.99 -10.63
N PRO A 284 -9.04 -5.33 -11.73
CA PRO A 284 -7.60 -5.07 -11.86
C PRO A 284 -7.22 -3.59 -11.76
N ASP A 285 -8.10 -2.70 -12.20
CA ASP A 285 -7.86 -1.25 -12.21
C ASP A 285 -7.99 -0.61 -10.81
N ASP A 286 -8.57 -1.32 -9.84
CA ASP A 286 -8.77 -0.84 -8.47
C ASP A 286 -7.55 -1.08 -7.55
N VAL A 287 -6.51 -1.73 -8.07
CA VAL A 287 -5.35 -2.15 -7.28
C VAL A 287 -4.50 -0.95 -6.89
N ASP A 288 -4.73 -0.45 -5.67
CA ASP A 288 -3.91 0.54 -4.99
C ASP A 288 -3.42 -0.02 -3.64
N TRP A 289 -2.10 -0.16 -3.47
CA TRP A 289 -1.50 -0.81 -2.30
C TRP A 289 -1.17 0.20 -1.21
N ARG A 290 -1.67 -0.05 0.00
CA ARG A 290 -1.31 0.72 1.21
C ARG A 290 -0.75 -0.16 2.32
N ILE A 291 0.20 0.37 3.08
CA ILE A 291 0.76 -0.31 4.25
C ILE A 291 -0.18 -0.16 5.44
N VAL A 292 -0.81 -1.26 5.86
CA VAL A 292 -1.76 -1.29 6.99
C VAL A 292 -1.12 -1.76 8.30
N SER A 293 0.05 -2.39 8.23
CA SER A 293 0.81 -2.77 9.43
C SER A 293 2.30 -2.84 9.14
N MET A 294 3.10 -2.47 10.14
CA MET A 294 4.55 -2.54 10.12
C MET A 294 5.06 -3.14 11.43
N ASN A 295 5.91 -4.16 11.31
CA ASN A 295 6.68 -4.71 12.42
C ASN A 295 8.17 -4.76 12.07
N GLN A 296 9.03 -4.56 13.05
CA GLN A 296 10.47 -4.53 12.85
C GLN A 296 11.19 -5.07 14.08
N PHE A 297 12.14 -5.97 13.86
CA PHE A 297 12.97 -6.60 14.88
C PHE A 297 14.42 -6.58 14.43
N GLY A 298 15.29 -5.94 15.21
CA GLY A 298 16.72 -5.80 14.91
C GLY A 298 17.58 -6.58 15.89
N ARG A 299 18.72 -7.10 15.41
CA ARG A 299 19.81 -7.63 16.20
C ARG A 299 21.08 -6.86 15.84
N VAL A 300 21.72 -6.25 16.84
CA VAL A 300 23.02 -5.60 16.64
C VAL A 300 24.07 -6.66 16.29
N VAL A 301 24.80 -6.42 15.21
CA VAL A 301 25.87 -7.28 14.69
C VAL A 301 27.22 -6.75 15.17
N SER A 302 27.45 -5.46 15.03
CA SER A 302 28.68 -4.80 15.50
C SER A 302 28.43 -3.35 15.88
N ARG A 303 29.36 -2.82 16.69
CA ARG A 303 29.39 -1.43 17.12
C ARG A 303 30.83 -0.95 17.06
N THR A 304 31.06 0.12 16.31
CA THR A 304 32.37 0.75 16.18
C THR A 304 32.28 2.17 16.72
N LYS A 305 33.21 2.56 17.59
CA LYS A 305 33.38 3.96 17.99
C LYS A 305 34.38 4.60 17.04
N GLU A 306 34.06 5.79 16.54
CA GLU A 306 35.06 6.61 15.86
C GLU A 306 35.70 7.52 16.92
N ASP A 307 37.04 7.46 17.02
CA ASP A 307 37.87 8.28 17.91
C ASP A 307 38.05 9.70 17.37
#